data_AF-A0A434ABY1-F1
#
_entry.id   AF-A0A434ABY1-F1
#
_cell.length_a   1.000
_cell.length_b   1.000
_cell.length_c   1.000
_cell.angle_alpha   90.00
_cell.angle_beta   90.00
_cell.angle_gamma   90.00
#
_symmetry.space_group_name_H-M   'P 1'
#
loop_
_entity.id
_entity.type
_entity.pdbx_description
1 polymer ?
#
loop_
_entity_poly.entity_id
_entity_poly.type
_entity_poly.pdbx_seq_one_letter_code
_entity_poly.pdbx_strand_id
1 'polypeptide(L)'
;MNSNKIILYPKIEDVFSDTELGMYFKPLLTVTTSISNKIYNIHIIGSDGLVCEKNIKYSESYFFGFKYDNGTYDFLGSLEVFKEFDKVPDLYHFLEKDFMANKDSYLKNKRGVSKYLEDIKLELEKVSKFNDFSDAEYYAQFYSFEFTKYYYEKYGKHNHISVVTENYGKNTDSVLLNDGLSILDEFFLNLEYNLENNYDINEEMYVLGIHAERFLSIIRGGTILALLDKSKDIVYILEYS
;
A
#
# COMPACT_ATOMS: atom_id res chain seq x y z
N MET A 1 -24.88 15.94 -4.52
CA MET A 1 -23.48 15.65 -4.15
C MET A 1 -23.44 14.20 -3.73
N ASN A 2 -22.88 13.32 -4.57
CA ASN A 2 -22.67 11.93 -4.17
C ASN A 2 -21.55 11.92 -3.14
N SER A 3 -21.88 11.67 -1.88
CA SER A 3 -20.87 11.50 -0.84
C SER A 3 -20.11 10.21 -1.15
N ASN A 4 -18.85 10.34 -1.58
CA ASN A 4 -17.96 9.19 -1.72
C ASN A 4 -17.91 8.46 -0.37
N LYS A 5 -18.27 7.17 -0.36
CA LYS A 5 -18.15 6.34 0.84
C LYS A 5 -16.70 5.86 0.91
N ILE A 6 -16.00 6.24 1.97
CA ILE A 6 -14.62 5.82 2.24
C ILE A 6 -14.65 4.71 3.29
N ILE A 7 -13.97 3.60 3.01
CA ILE A 7 -13.74 2.49 3.94
C ILE A 7 -12.23 2.40 4.14
N LEU A 8 -11.76 2.60 5.37
CA LEU A 8 -10.35 2.43 5.72
C LEU A 8 -10.08 0.98 6.07
N TYR A 9 -8.92 0.46 5.67
CA TYR A 9 -8.49 -0.92 5.93
C TYR A 9 -9.56 -1.96 5.53
N PRO A 10 -10.03 -1.93 4.26
CA PRO A 10 -10.98 -2.93 3.79
C PRO A 10 -10.38 -4.33 3.96
N LYS A 11 -11.24 -5.34 4.11
CA LYS A 11 -10.77 -6.70 4.23
C LYS A 11 -10.15 -7.16 2.92
N ILE A 12 -9.21 -8.10 2.98
CA ILE A 12 -8.47 -8.58 1.82
C ILE A 12 -9.45 -9.22 0.82
N GLU A 13 -10.42 -10.01 1.30
CA GLU A 13 -11.45 -10.65 0.48
C GLU A 13 -12.45 -9.67 -0.18
N ASP A 14 -12.51 -8.42 0.30
CA ASP A 14 -13.33 -7.36 -0.31
C ASP A 14 -12.55 -6.57 -1.37
N VAL A 15 -11.25 -6.84 -1.55
CA VAL A 15 -10.35 -6.10 -2.46
C VAL A 15 -9.77 -7.00 -3.53
N PHE A 16 -9.35 -8.22 -3.19
CA PHE A 16 -8.70 -9.14 -4.13
C PHE A 16 -9.54 -10.40 -4.31
N SER A 17 -9.63 -10.90 -5.55
CA SER A 17 -10.18 -12.23 -5.82
C SER A 17 -9.26 -13.35 -5.29
N ASP A 18 -7.95 -13.13 -5.38
CA ASP A 18 -6.90 -13.94 -4.76
C ASP A 18 -6.42 -13.27 -3.47
N THR A 19 -6.80 -13.85 -2.33
CA THR A 19 -6.45 -13.31 -1.03
C THR A 19 -4.95 -13.39 -0.71
N GLU A 20 -4.17 -14.23 -1.41
CA GLU A 20 -2.72 -14.32 -1.22
C GLU A 20 -2.01 -13.01 -1.62
N LEU A 21 -2.62 -12.21 -2.50
CA LEU A 21 -2.13 -10.88 -2.86
C LEU A 21 -1.99 -9.94 -1.65
N GLY A 22 -2.72 -10.19 -0.56
CA GLY A 22 -2.62 -9.42 0.69
C GLY A 22 -1.24 -9.51 1.38
N MET A 23 -0.39 -10.45 0.97
CA MET A 23 1.00 -10.55 1.42
C MET A 23 1.93 -9.56 0.69
N TYR A 24 1.54 -9.14 -0.51
CA TYR A 24 2.34 -8.27 -1.39
C TYR A 24 1.76 -6.86 -1.50
N PHE A 25 0.44 -6.74 -1.41
CA PHE A 25 -0.29 -5.49 -1.54
C PHE A 25 -1.23 -5.28 -0.34
N LYS A 26 -0.99 -4.22 0.44
CA LYS A 26 -1.82 -3.86 1.60
C LYS A 26 -3.02 -3.02 1.17
N PRO A 27 -4.27 -3.46 1.45
CA PRO A 27 -5.44 -2.64 1.22
C PRO A 27 -5.50 -1.47 2.21
N LEU A 28 -5.28 -0.25 1.72
CA LEU A 28 -5.21 0.95 2.56
C LEU A 28 -6.60 1.56 2.75
N LEU A 29 -7.32 1.75 1.65
CA LEU A 29 -8.70 2.21 1.66
C LEU A 29 -9.47 1.81 0.41
N THR A 30 -10.80 1.90 0.49
CA THR A 30 -11.72 1.82 -0.64
C THR A 30 -12.54 3.09 -0.73
N VAL A 31 -12.71 3.62 -1.95
CA VAL A 31 -13.66 4.69 -2.24
C VAL A 31 -14.72 4.18 -3.20
N THR A 32 -15.98 4.21 -2.77
CA THR A 32 -17.11 4.02 -3.69
C THR A 32 -17.40 5.33 -4.39
N THR A 33 -17.24 5.35 -5.72
CA THR A 33 -17.44 6.55 -6.57
C THR A 33 -18.18 6.20 -7.86
N SER A 34 -18.79 7.20 -8.50
CA SER A 34 -19.48 7.06 -9.79
C SER A 34 -18.63 7.63 -10.91
N ILE A 35 -18.20 6.78 -11.84
CA ILE A 35 -17.37 7.16 -12.98
C ILE A 35 -18.14 6.78 -14.24
N SER A 36 -18.43 7.76 -15.10
CA SER A 36 -19.20 7.56 -16.34
C SER A 36 -20.51 6.78 -16.12
N ASN A 37 -21.26 7.13 -15.07
CA ASN A 37 -22.53 6.51 -14.64
C ASN A 37 -22.45 5.03 -14.19
N LYS A 38 -21.24 4.48 -14.02
CA LYS A 38 -21.00 3.18 -13.37
C LYS A 38 -20.44 3.41 -11.98
N ILE A 39 -20.93 2.65 -11.00
CA ILE A 39 -20.40 2.68 -9.63
C ILE A 39 -19.18 1.77 -9.57
N TYR A 40 -18.08 2.31 -9.06
CA TYR A 40 -16.83 1.60 -8.84
C TYR A 40 -16.47 1.62 -7.35
N ASN A 41 -15.92 0.51 -6.87
CA ASN A 41 -15.17 0.45 -5.61
C ASN A 41 -13.69 0.53 -5.97
N ILE A 42 -13.11 1.71 -5.82
CA ILE A 42 -11.70 1.94 -6.15
C ILE A 42 -10.90 1.71 -4.87
N HIS A 43 -10.09 0.67 -4.88
CA HIS A 43 -9.16 0.34 -3.81
C HIS A 43 -7.81 1.03 -4.05
N ILE A 44 -7.30 1.67 -3.01
CA ILE A 44 -5.91 2.07 -2.93
C ILE A 44 -5.20 1.00 -2.12
N ILE A 45 -4.14 0.48 -2.72
CA ILE A 45 -3.28 -0.55 -2.16
C ILE A 45 -1.84 -0.06 -2.23
N GLY A 46 -0.98 -0.52 -1.32
CA GLY A 46 0.46 -0.27 -1.39
C GLY A 46 1.23 -1.58 -1.40
N SER A 47 2.35 -1.64 -2.11
CA SER A 47 3.30 -2.76 -2.25
C SER A 47 4.04 -3.13 -0.96
N ASP A 48 3.65 -2.54 0.17
CA ASP A 48 4.22 -2.77 1.50
C ASP A 48 5.75 -2.62 1.55
N GLY A 49 6.35 -1.76 0.73
CA GLY A 49 7.81 -1.60 0.69
C GLY A 49 8.55 -2.65 -0.14
N LEU A 50 7.85 -3.55 -0.84
CA LEU A 50 8.48 -4.42 -1.82
C LEU A 50 9.02 -3.61 -2.99
N VAL A 51 10.13 -4.10 -3.57
CA VAL A 51 10.84 -3.46 -4.67
C VAL A 51 10.89 -4.43 -5.85
N CYS A 52 10.55 -3.95 -7.04
CA CYS A 52 10.70 -4.72 -8.27
C CYS A 52 12.19 -4.81 -8.68
N GLU A 53 12.74 -6.02 -8.84
CA GLU A 53 14.09 -6.24 -9.39
C GLU A 53 14.10 -6.30 -10.92
N LYS A 54 12.94 -6.49 -11.52
CA LYS A 54 12.74 -6.52 -12.97
C LYS A 54 11.40 -5.91 -13.33
N ASN A 55 11.33 -5.30 -14.50
CA ASN A 55 10.10 -4.73 -15.02
C ASN A 55 9.40 -5.77 -15.90
N ILE A 56 8.14 -6.07 -15.55
CA ILE A 56 7.23 -6.90 -16.35
C ILE A 56 5.98 -6.06 -16.58
N LYS A 57 5.30 -6.27 -17.71
CA LYS A 57 4.04 -5.59 -17.99
C LYS A 57 3.06 -5.74 -16.80
N TYR A 58 2.47 -4.63 -16.37
CA TYR A 58 1.62 -4.48 -15.18
C TYR A 58 2.33 -4.64 -13.82
N SER A 59 3.66 -4.66 -13.80
CA SER A 59 4.50 -4.82 -12.61
C SER A 59 5.89 -4.23 -12.85
N GLU A 60 6.00 -2.91 -12.82
CA GLU A 60 7.27 -2.25 -13.08
C GLU A 60 7.49 -1.06 -12.15
N SER A 61 8.70 -0.96 -11.62
CA SER A 61 9.05 0.02 -10.60
C SER A 61 8.05 0.03 -9.43
N TYR A 62 7.11 0.97 -9.44
CA TYR A 62 6.03 1.13 -8.47
C TYR A 62 4.67 1.33 -9.15
N PHE A 63 4.51 0.77 -10.34
CA PHE A 63 3.33 0.85 -11.17
C PHE A 63 2.77 -0.55 -11.41
N PHE A 64 1.55 -0.78 -10.92
CA PHE A 64 0.92 -2.10 -10.87
C PHE A 64 -0.46 -2.07 -11.51
N GLY A 65 -0.74 -3.04 -12.37
CA GLY A 65 -2.02 -3.15 -13.09
C GLY A 65 -2.92 -4.25 -12.53
N PHE A 66 -4.19 -3.94 -12.37
CA PHE A 66 -5.21 -4.86 -11.86
C PHE A 66 -6.43 -4.85 -12.77
N LYS A 67 -6.92 -6.04 -13.12
CA LYS A 67 -8.23 -6.17 -13.73
C LYS A 67 -9.28 -5.88 -12.67
N TYR A 68 -10.20 -4.97 -12.98
CA TYR A 68 -11.37 -4.75 -12.15
C TYR A 68 -12.46 -5.76 -12.50
N ASP A 69 -12.91 -6.53 -11.51
CA ASP A 69 -14.09 -7.39 -11.62
C ASP A 69 -15.03 -7.14 -10.44
N ASN A 70 -16.19 -6.54 -10.72
CA ASN A 70 -17.29 -6.35 -9.77
C ASN A 70 -16.92 -5.82 -8.37
N GLY A 71 -15.89 -4.98 -8.29
CA GLY A 71 -15.44 -4.38 -7.04
C GLY A 71 -14.34 -5.15 -6.32
N THR A 72 -13.68 -6.09 -7.00
CA THR A 72 -12.40 -6.69 -6.60
C THR A 72 -11.37 -6.56 -7.72
N TYR A 73 -10.11 -6.77 -7.38
CA TYR A 73 -8.95 -6.68 -8.26
C TYR A 73 -8.33 -8.06 -8.50
N ASP A 74 -8.07 -8.38 -9.76
CA ASP A 74 -7.18 -9.48 -10.16
C ASP A 74 -5.86 -8.88 -10.63
N PHE A 75 -4.74 -9.30 -10.05
CA PHE A 75 -3.44 -8.79 -10.46
C PHE A 75 -3.08 -9.26 -11.87
N LEU A 76 -2.81 -8.32 -12.78
CA LEU A 76 -2.45 -8.63 -14.18
C LEU A 76 -0.95 -8.89 -14.38
N GLY A 77 -0.18 -8.61 -13.34
CA GLY A 77 1.26 -8.63 -13.32
C GLY A 77 1.87 -9.97 -12.93
N SER A 78 3.10 -9.93 -12.43
CA SER A 78 3.78 -11.10 -11.88
C SER A 78 4.42 -10.78 -10.54
N LEU A 79 4.15 -11.59 -9.51
CA LEU A 79 4.77 -11.44 -8.19
C LEU A 79 6.27 -11.73 -8.22
N GLU A 80 6.75 -12.49 -9.23
CA GLU A 80 8.18 -12.80 -9.41
C GLU A 80 9.05 -11.56 -9.69
N VAL A 81 8.45 -10.39 -9.93
CA VAL A 81 9.21 -9.14 -10.05
C VAL A 81 9.81 -8.72 -8.73
N PHE A 82 9.21 -9.09 -7.59
CA PHE A 82 9.64 -8.60 -6.30
C PHE A 82 10.93 -9.28 -5.84
N LYS A 83 11.81 -8.48 -5.25
CA LYS A 83 13.01 -8.98 -4.56
C LYS A 83 12.61 -10.03 -3.53
N GLU A 84 13.26 -11.21 -3.60
CA GLU A 84 12.96 -12.36 -2.73
C GLU A 84 11.48 -12.80 -2.73
N PHE A 85 10.78 -12.73 -3.87
CA PHE A 85 9.35 -13.06 -3.97
C PHE A 85 8.97 -14.41 -3.33
N ASP A 86 9.87 -15.39 -3.41
CA ASP A 86 9.70 -16.75 -2.90
C ASP A 86 9.70 -16.83 -1.37
N LYS A 87 10.24 -15.81 -0.70
CA LYS A 87 10.31 -15.71 0.76
C LYS A 87 9.24 -14.81 1.36
N VAL A 88 8.60 -13.95 0.55
CA VAL A 88 7.56 -13.02 1.03
C VAL A 88 6.47 -13.73 1.84
N PRO A 89 5.96 -14.92 1.45
CA PRO A 89 4.96 -15.61 2.26
C PRO A 89 5.47 -15.99 3.64
N ASP A 90 6.60 -16.70 3.74
CA ASP A 90 7.17 -17.11 5.05
C ASP A 90 7.44 -15.90 5.95
N LEU A 91 7.90 -14.82 5.33
CA LEU A 91 8.19 -13.56 6.00
C LEU A 91 6.94 -12.89 6.56
N TYR A 92 5.91 -12.77 5.73
CA TYR A 92 4.61 -12.25 6.12
C TYR A 92 4.05 -13.02 7.31
N HIS A 93 4.04 -14.36 7.23
CA HIS A 93 3.49 -15.21 8.29
C HIS A 93 4.28 -15.08 9.60
N PHE A 94 5.61 -14.93 9.53
CA PHE A 94 6.43 -14.65 10.70
C PHE A 94 6.02 -13.33 11.37
N LEU A 95 5.92 -12.25 10.58
CA LEU A 95 5.57 -10.91 11.07
C LEU A 95 4.13 -10.85 11.61
N GLU A 96 3.18 -11.44 10.90
CA GLU A 96 1.78 -11.49 11.30
C GLU A 96 1.63 -12.25 12.62
N LYS A 97 2.29 -13.40 12.75
CA LYS A 97 2.26 -14.18 13.98
C LYS A 97 2.82 -13.40 15.17
N ASP A 98 3.97 -12.73 14.98
CA ASP A 98 4.55 -11.89 16.03
C ASP A 98 3.61 -10.73 16.41
N PHE A 99 3.15 -9.98 15.42
CA PHE A 99 2.28 -8.84 15.64
C PHE A 99 0.99 -9.26 16.34
N MET A 100 0.33 -10.32 15.89
CA MET A 100 -0.92 -10.80 16.48
C MET A 100 -0.74 -11.29 17.92
N ALA A 101 0.39 -11.92 18.25
CA ALA A 101 0.69 -12.33 19.62
C ALA A 101 0.97 -11.15 20.56
N ASN A 102 1.48 -10.03 20.03
CA ASN A 102 2.07 -8.98 20.85
C ASN A 102 1.41 -7.59 20.71
N LYS A 103 0.47 -7.37 19.77
CA LYS A 103 -0.11 -6.05 19.43
C LYS A 103 -0.64 -5.25 20.60
N ASP A 104 -1.23 -5.89 21.60
CA ASP A 104 -1.69 -5.21 22.82
C ASP A 104 -0.54 -4.69 23.68
N SER A 105 0.53 -5.48 23.81
CA SER A 105 1.75 -5.07 24.50
C SER A 105 2.43 -3.93 23.73
N TYR A 106 2.50 -4.04 22.40
CA TYR A 106 3.10 -3.01 21.55
C TYR A 106 2.36 -1.68 21.67
N LEU A 107 1.03 -1.72 21.65
CA LEU A 107 0.19 -0.54 21.86
C LEU A 107 0.34 0.05 23.27
N LYS A 108 0.28 -0.79 24.32
CA LYS A 108 0.43 -0.33 25.71
C LYS A 108 1.78 0.34 25.95
N ASN A 109 2.84 -0.21 25.38
CA ASN A 109 4.20 0.27 25.54
C ASN A 109 4.60 1.32 24.50
N LYS A 110 3.67 1.76 23.63
CA LYS A 110 3.92 2.72 22.55
C LYS A 110 5.15 2.34 21.71
N ARG A 111 5.25 1.06 21.33
CA ARG A 111 6.41 0.53 20.62
C ARG A 111 6.47 1.07 19.18
N GLY A 112 7.39 1.98 18.92
CA GLY A 112 7.69 2.52 17.58
C GLY A 112 8.39 1.53 16.66
N VAL A 113 8.48 1.88 15.37
CA VAL A 113 9.01 1.02 14.30
C VAL A 113 10.46 0.59 14.57
N SER A 114 11.37 1.54 14.85
CA SER A 114 12.78 1.23 15.08
C SER A 114 12.97 0.24 16.23
N LYS A 115 12.22 0.43 17.32
CA LYS A 115 12.31 -0.44 18.48
C LYS A 115 11.76 -1.84 18.21
N TYR A 116 10.69 -1.94 17.42
CA TYR A 116 10.16 -3.22 16.96
C TYR A 116 11.20 -3.99 16.14
N LEU A 117 11.80 -3.35 15.13
CA LEU A 117 12.79 -3.98 14.25
C LEU A 117 14.05 -4.44 15.01
N GLU A 118 14.52 -3.65 15.98
CA GLU A 118 15.62 -4.06 16.86
C GLU A 118 15.32 -5.36 17.62
N ASP A 119 14.09 -5.50 18.13
CA ASP A 119 13.70 -6.62 18.98
C ASP A 119 13.54 -7.93 18.17
N ILE A 120 13.08 -7.85 16.92
CA ILE A 120 12.86 -9.03 16.07
C ILE A 120 14.06 -9.39 15.17
N LYS A 121 15.10 -8.55 15.14
CA LYS A 121 16.29 -8.70 14.27
C LYS A 121 16.85 -10.12 14.21
N LEU A 122 17.14 -10.73 15.36
CA LEU A 122 17.80 -12.04 15.42
C LEU A 122 16.93 -13.18 14.88
N GLU A 123 15.61 -13.06 14.98
CA GLU A 123 14.69 -14.04 14.42
C GLU A 123 14.46 -13.79 12.93
N LEU A 124 14.44 -12.52 12.50
CA LEU A 124 14.40 -12.14 11.08
C LEU A 124 15.57 -12.72 10.28
N GLU A 125 16.79 -12.64 10.82
CA GLU A 125 18.01 -13.19 10.18
C GLU A 125 17.94 -14.72 9.95
N LYS A 126 17.02 -15.44 10.62
CA LYS A 126 16.83 -16.89 10.41
C LYS A 126 15.86 -17.20 9.27
N VAL A 127 14.94 -16.30 8.96
CA VAL A 127 13.89 -16.48 7.94
C VAL A 127 14.17 -15.72 6.65
N SER A 128 15.04 -14.71 6.68
CA SER A 128 15.57 -14.05 5.48
C SER A 128 17.08 -13.80 5.57
N LYS A 129 17.74 -13.72 4.40
CA LYS A 129 19.18 -13.43 4.26
C LYS A 129 19.44 -11.92 4.13
N PHE A 130 18.67 -11.08 4.82
CA PHE A 130 18.91 -9.64 4.82
C PHE A 130 20.22 -9.33 5.54
N ASN A 131 21.17 -8.77 4.79
CA ASN A 131 22.46 -8.34 5.31
C ASN A 131 22.44 -6.88 5.80
N ASP A 132 21.41 -6.09 5.47
CA ASP A 132 21.33 -4.67 5.83
C ASP A 132 19.89 -4.22 6.15
N PHE A 133 19.74 -3.37 7.17
CA PHE A 133 18.46 -2.80 7.61
C PHE A 133 17.97 -1.67 6.71
N SER A 134 18.81 -1.19 5.78
CA SER A 134 18.38 -0.29 4.69
C SER A 134 17.36 -0.96 3.76
N ASP A 135 17.40 -2.29 3.62
CA ASP A 135 16.40 -3.08 2.92
C ASP A 135 15.17 -3.44 3.80
N ALA A 136 15.11 -2.97 5.06
CA ALA A 136 14.05 -3.32 6.00
C ALA A 136 12.69 -2.63 5.72
N GLU A 137 12.52 -2.06 4.53
CA GLU A 137 11.30 -1.37 4.12
C GLU A 137 10.09 -2.27 4.33
N TYR A 138 10.13 -3.53 3.87
CA TYR A 138 8.99 -4.43 4.00
C TYR A 138 8.50 -4.61 5.44
N TYR A 139 9.41 -4.86 6.38
CA TYR A 139 9.08 -5.06 7.80
C TYR A 139 8.57 -3.80 8.47
N ALA A 140 9.21 -2.66 8.16
CA ALA A 140 8.84 -1.37 8.69
C ALA A 140 7.44 -0.97 8.22
N GLN A 141 7.14 -1.24 6.95
CA GLN A 141 5.87 -0.97 6.31
C GLN A 141 4.77 -1.87 6.86
N PHE A 142 5.03 -3.18 6.92
CA PHE A 142 4.12 -4.16 7.54
C PHE A 142 3.72 -3.72 8.95
N TYR A 143 4.71 -3.44 9.81
CA TYR A 143 4.44 -3.09 11.20
C TYR A 143 3.70 -1.76 11.31
N SER A 144 4.08 -0.75 10.52
CA SER A 144 3.39 0.54 10.52
C SER A 144 1.94 0.41 10.09
N PHE A 145 1.68 -0.36 9.03
CA PHE A 145 0.33 -0.64 8.54
C PHE A 145 -0.52 -1.36 9.59
N GLU A 146 -0.06 -2.53 10.07
CA GLU A 146 -0.84 -3.36 10.99
C GLU A 146 -1.07 -2.65 12.33
N PHE A 147 -0.10 -1.88 12.82
CA PHE A 147 -0.27 -1.10 14.05
C PHE A 147 -1.26 0.05 13.87
N THR A 148 -1.16 0.78 12.76
CA THR A 148 -2.09 1.88 12.46
C THR A 148 -3.51 1.35 12.28
N LYS A 149 -3.68 0.23 11.55
CA LYS A 149 -4.93 -0.50 11.39
C LYS A 149 -5.48 -0.96 12.74
N TYR A 150 -4.68 -1.61 13.57
CA TYR A 150 -5.11 -2.09 14.87
C TYR A 150 -5.59 -0.96 15.79
N TYR A 151 -4.89 0.17 15.78
CA TYR A 151 -5.32 1.36 16.52
C TYR A 151 -6.67 1.89 16.01
N TYR A 152 -6.87 1.94 14.69
CA TYR A 152 -8.15 2.32 14.08
C TYR A 152 -9.27 1.37 14.47
N GLU A 153 -9.07 0.05 14.38
CA GLU A 153 -10.06 -0.96 14.76
C GLU A 153 -10.46 -0.85 16.24
N LYS A 154 -9.49 -0.56 17.12
CA LYS A 154 -9.71 -0.50 18.57
C LYS A 154 -10.40 0.79 19.02
N TYR A 155 -10.11 1.93 18.38
CA TYR A 155 -10.55 3.25 18.86
C TYR A 155 -11.38 4.06 17.87
N GLY A 156 -11.57 3.59 16.64
CA GLY A 156 -12.28 4.29 15.58
C GLY A 156 -11.58 5.56 15.08
N LYS A 157 -10.28 5.72 15.37
CA LYS A 157 -9.48 6.91 15.02
C LYS A 157 -8.30 6.50 14.16
N HIS A 158 -8.20 7.09 12.98
CA HIS A 158 -7.08 6.85 12.08
C HIS A 158 -5.91 7.79 12.43
N ASN A 159 -4.93 7.25 13.14
CA ASN A 159 -3.70 7.93 13.53
C ASN A 159 -2.51 7.09 13.08
N HIS A 160 -1.62 7.68 12.29
CA HIS A 160 -0.36 7.08 11.90
C HIS A 160 0.42 6.62 13.14
N ILE A 161 1.17 5.52 13.04
CA ILE A 161 1.90 4.91 14.15
C ILE A 161 2.74 5.93 14.93
N SER A 162 3.44 6.87 14.27
CA SER A 162 4.26 7.90 14.93
C SER A 162 3.44 8.82 15.86
N VAL A 163 2.18 9.08 15.52
CA VAL A 163 1.28 9.86 16.39
C VAL A 163 0.95 9.04 17.64
N VAL A 164 0.76 7.73 17.48
CA VAL A 164 0.39 6.82 18.57
C VAL A 164 1.58 6.53 19.49
N THR A 165 2.77 6.29 18.93
CA THR A 165 3.96 5.84 19.65
C THR A 165 4.81 7.00 20.16
N GLU A 166 4.97 8.05 19.35
CA GLU A 166 5.93 9.14 19.59
C GLU A 166 5.26 10.50 19.83
N ASN A 167 3.93 10.59 19.67
CA ASN A 167 3.18 11.85 19.65
C ASN A 167 3.70 12.85 18.60
N TYR A 168 4.21 12.35 17.47
CA TYR A 168 4.76 13.15 16.39
C TYR A 168 3.93 13.01 15.10
N GLY A 169 3.75 14.12 14.38
CA GLY A 169 2.90 14.23 13.18
C GLY A 169 1.51 14.79 13.46
N LYS A 170 0.82 15.31 12.42
CA LYS A 170 -0.57 15.78 12.49
C LYS A 170 -1.41 15.07 11.41
N ASN A 171 -2.28 14.16 11.85
CA ASN A 171 -3.17 13.37 10.98
C ASN A 171 -4.55 14.04 10.75
N THR A 172 -4.63 15.37 10.84
CA THR A 172 -5.92 16.08 10.86
C THR A 172 -6.52 16.35 9.48
N ASP A 173 -5.75 16.17 8.41
CA ASP A 173 -6.18 16.50 7.05
C ASP A 173 -6.99 15.35 6.42
N SER A 174 -7.59 15.61 5.25
CA SER A 174 -8.32 14.59 4.47
C SER A 174 -7.41 13.41 4.11
N VAL A 175 -7.96 12.19 4.15
CA VAL A 175 -7.23 10.97 3.73
C VAL A 175 -6.96 10.98 2.23
N LEU A 176 -7.88 11.56 1.46
CA LEU A 176 -7.74 11.74 0.02
C LEU A 176 -6.95 13.00 -0.29
N LEU A 177 -6.06 12.91 -1.28
CA LEU A 177 -5.33 14.03 -1.87
C LEU A 177 -6.28 15.02 -2.54
N ASN A 178 -5.94 16.31 -2.44
CA ASN A 178 -6.62 17.37 -3.16
C ASN A 178 -5.92 17.72 -4.49
N ASP A 179 -4.65 17.33 -4.63
CA ASP A 179 -3.70 17.78 -5.66
C ASP A 179 -3.03 16.61 -6.41
N GLY A 180 -3.67 15.44 -6.45
CA GLY A 180 -3.10 14.26 -7.14
C GLY A 180 -2.77 14.47 -8.63
N LEU A 181 -3.43 15.42 -9.30
CA LEU A 181 -3.12 15.76 -10.69
C LEU A 181 -1.73 16.38 -10.88
N SER A 182 -1.27 17.26 -9.97
CA SER A 182 0.07 17.86 -10.13
C SER A 182 1.19 16.85 -9.98
N ILE A 183 0.98 15.83 -9.14
CA ILE A 183 1.91 14.71 -9.00
C ILE A 183 1.92 13.88 -10.28
N LEU A 184 0.74 13.65 -10.87
CA LEU A 184 0.61 12.89 -12.10
C LEU A 184 1.25 13.62 -13.30
N ASP A 185 1.18 14.95 -13.35
CA ASP A 185 1.88 15.75 -14.37
C ASP A 185 3.39 15.50 -14.34
N GLU A 186 3.99 15.48 -13.14
CA GLU A 186 5.41 15.19 -12.97
C GLU A 186 5.77 13.77 -13.41
N PHE A 187 4.92 12.81 -13.06
CA PHE A 187 5.07 11.42 -13.50
C PHE A 187 5.01 11.30 -15.04
N PHE A 188 4.09 12.01 -15.71
CA PHE A 188 3.97 11.99 -17.16
C PHE A 188 5.13 12.69 -17.87
N LEU A 189 5.70 13.74 -17.29
CA LEU A 189 6.91 14.39 -17.83
C LEU A 189 8.10 13.42 -17.90
N ASN A 190 8.12 12.39 -17.04
CA ASN A 190 9.18 11.40 -16.94
C ASN A 190 8.72 10.00 -17.36
N LEU A 191 7.63 9.87 -18.13
CA LEU A 191 6.99 8.58 -18.41
C LEU A 191 7.94 7.54 -19.00
N GLU A 192 8.78 7.92 -19.96
CA GLU A 192 9.76 7.02 -20.60
C GLU A 192 10.88 6.55 -19.65
N TYR A 193 11.13 7.31 -18.58
CA TYR A 193 12.06 6.90 -17.51
C TYR A 193 11.37 6.05 -16.45
N ASN A 194 10.07 6.28 -16.23
CA ASN A 194 9.30 5.62 -15.19
C ASN A 194 8.78 4.24 -15.62
N LEU A 195 8.43 4.07 -16.90
CA LEU A 195 7.81 2.86 -17.46
C LEU A 195 8.50 2.41 -18.75
N GLU A 196 8.83 1.13 -18.82
CA GLU A 196 9.31 0.44 -20.02
C GLU A 196 8.17 0.01 -20.95
N ASN A 197 6.98 -0.24 -20.40
CA ASN A 197 5.82 -0.66 -21.18
C ASN A 197 4.87 0.51 -21.45
N ASN A 198 4.27 0.53 -22.64
CA ASN A 198 3.19 1.46 -22.94
C ASN A 198 1.83 0.92 -22.47
N TYR A 199 1.14 1.71 -21.64
CA TYR A 199 -0.21 1.42 -21.14
C TYR A 199 -1.29 2.34 -21.71
N ASP A 200 -0.92 3.29 -22.56
CA ASP A 200 -1.78 4.36 -23.07
C ASP A 200 -2.45 5.18 -21.95
N ILE A 201 -1.75 5.33 -20.81
CA ILE A 201 -2.23 6.09 -19.66
C ILE A 201 -2.23 7.60 -19.91
N ASN A 202 -3.18 8.31 -19.31
CA ASN A 202 -3.35 9.76 -19.42
C ASN A 202 -4.06 10.32 -18.18
N GLU A 203 -4.07 11.65 -18.05
CA GLU A 203 -4.66 12.38 -16.91
C GLU A 203 -6.14 12.08 -16.69
N GLU A 204 -6.93 11.82 -17.75
CA GLU A 204 -8.37 11.54 -17.62
C GLU A 204 -8.65 10.20 -16.93
N MET A 205 -7.63 9.33 -16.82
CA MET A 205 -7.74 8.09 -16.07
C MET A 205 -7.62 8.31 -14.57
N TYR A 206 -7.09 9.44 -14.08
CA TYR A 206 -6.95 9.69 -12.66
C TYR A 206 -8.29 9.63 -11.94
N VAL A 207 -8.33 8.89 -10.82
CA VAL A 207 -9.53 8.76 -10.01
C VAL A 207 -9.35 9.41 -8.64
N LEU A 208 -8.32 9.00 -7.91
CA LEU A 208 -8.04 9.48 -6.56
C LEU A 208 -6.62 9.12 -6.15
N GLY A 209 -6.13 9.75 -5.08
CA GLY A 209 -4.87 9.40 -4.46
C GLY A 209 -4.82 9.70 -2.97
N ILE A 210 -3.77 9.22 -2.32
CA ILE A 210 -3.48 9.43 -0.90
C ILE A 210 -2.00 9.74 -0.69
N HIS A 211 -1.64 10.34 0.45
CA HIS A 211 -0.27 10.26 0.97
C HIS A 211 -0.03 8.88 1.58
N ALA A 212 1.03 8.18 1.18
CA ALA A 212 1.32 6.81 1.62
C ALA A 212 1.57 6.75 3.14
N GLU A 213 2.35 7.70 3.65
CA GLU A 213 2.73 7.90 5.07
C GLU A 213 1.54 8.00 6.05
N ARG A 214 0.31 8.15 5.55
CA ARG A 214 -0.88 8.09 6.39
C ARG A 214 -1.14 6.69 6.94
N PHE A 215 -0.79 5.68 6.17
CA PHE A 215 -1.05 4.27 6.44
C PHE A 215 0.24 3.48 6.65
N LEU A 216 1.27 3.91 5.94
CA LEU A 216 2.57 3.26 5.78
C LEU A 216 3.64 4.05 6.54
N SER A 217 4.83 3.46 6.69
CA SER A 217 5.99 4.07 7.35
C SER A 217 6.40 5.40 6.70
N ILE A 218 6.79 6.37 7.54
CA ILE A 218 7.30 7.69 7.13
C ILE A 218 8.57 7.59 6.28
N ILE A 219 9.34 6.51 6.41
CA ILE A 219 10.63 6.34 5.73
C ILE A 219 10.49 6.41 4.20
N ARG A 220 9.35 5.98 3.64
CA ARG A 220 9.15 5.92 2.18
C ARG A 220 8.38 7.08 1.57
N GLY A 221 7.86 8.00 2.40
CA GLY A 221 7.13 9.20 1.94
C GLY A 221 6.14 8.97 0.79
N GLY A 222 5.84 10.02 0.04
CA GLY A 222 5.21 9.91 -1.27
C GLY A 222 3.69 9.71 -1.28
N THR A 223 3.19 9.37 -2.46
CA THR A 223 1.76 9.29 -2.76
C THR A 223 1.41 8.02 -3.50
N ILE A 224 0.17 7.58 -3.34
CA ILE A 224 -0.37 6.44 -4.07
C ILE A 224 -1.59 6.92 -4.84
N LEU A 225 -1.55 6.78 -6.16
CA LEU A 225 -2.59 7.23 -7.09
C LEU A 225 -3.26 6.02 -7.75
N ALA A 226 -4.58 6.09 -7.92
CA ALA A 226 -5.35 5.15 -8.72
C ALA A 226 -5.76 5.78 -10.05
N LEU A 227 -5.47 5.08 -11.15
CA LEU A 227 -5.89 5.42 -12.49
C LEU A 227 -6.79 4.32 -13.06
N LEU A 228 -7.87 4.66 -13.76
CA LEU A 228 -8.82 3.70 -14.33
C LEU A 228 -8.89 3.81 -15.86
N ASP A 229 -8.42 2.77 -16.55
CA ASP A 229 -8.75 2.55 -17.96
C ASP A 229 -10.14 1.89 -18.05
N LYS A 230 -11.16 2.73 -18.24
CA LYS A 230 -12.57 2.33 -18.35
C LYS A 230 -12.84 1.43 -19.54
N SER A 231 -12.05 1.53 -20.62
CA SER A 231 -12.27 0.75 -21.83
C SER A 231 -11.86 -0.72 -21.65
N LYS A 232 -10.87 -0.95 -20.78
CA LYS A 232 -10.35 -2.28 -20.46
C LYS A 232 -10.79 -2.76 -19.08
N ASP A 233 -11.49 -1.94 -18.29
CA ASP A 233 -11.74 -2.14 -16.85
C ASP A 233 -10.44 -2.56 -16.13
N ILE A 234 -9.39 -1.75 -16.30
CA ILE A 234 -8.09 -1.93 -15.62
C ILE A 234 -7.88 -0.76 -14.67
N VAL A 235 -7.55 -1.06 -13.42
CA VAL A 235 -7.06 -0.08 -12.46
C VAL A 235 -5.55 -0.19 -12.38
N TYR A 236 -4.87 0.94 -12.54
CA TYR A 236 -3.45 1.08 -12.27
C TYR A 236 -3.24 1.75 -10.92
N ILE A 237 -2.29 1.23 -10.16
CA ILE A 237 -1.83 1.78 -8.89
C ILE A 237 -0.40 2.26 -9.09
N LEU A 238 -0.19 3.55 -8.87
CA LEU A 238 1.10 4.20 -8.96
C LEU A 238 1.51 4.66 -7.56
N GLU A 239 2.64 4.16 -7.05
CA GLU A 239 3.30 4.76 -5.89
C GLU A 239 4.42 5.67 -6.40
N TYR A 240 4.39 6.94 -6.00
CA TYR A 240 5.30 7.97 -6.50
C TYR A 240 5.87 8.77 -5.33
N SER A 241 7.20 8.88 -5.29
CA SER A 241 7.99 9.49 -4.20
C SER A 241 8.98 10.51 -4.73
#